data_AF-A0A401P1D9-F1
#
_entry.id   AF-A0A401P1D9-F1
#
_cell.length_a   1.000
_cell.length_b   1.000
_cell.length_c   1.000
_cell.angle_alpha   90.00
_cell.angle_beta   90.00
_cell.angle_gamma   90.00
#
_symmetry.space_group_name_H-M   'P 1'
#
loop_
_entity.id
_entity.type
_entity.pdbx_description
1 polymer ?
#
loop_
_entity_poly.entity_id
_entity_poly.type
_entity_poly.pdbx_seq_one_letter_code
_entity_poly.pdbx_strand_id
1 'polypeptide(L)'
;MTTMKIWRCSEIQKCESARVRAREGASEWRTGHFGHCWSMASSNMEEDESLKGCEVYVQKHNIQQILKECIVSLCIAKPDRPMKFLKEYFDKLEKEECKQILARQKSNSQSDSHDDEISPPPPNPVVKARHRRGGVSAEVYTEEDAVSYVRKVIPKDYKTMTALAKAISKNVLFAHLDDNERR
;
A
#
# COMPACT_ATOMS: atom_id res chain seq x y z
N MET A 1 2.64 -21.69 16.48
CA MET A 1 1.42 -22.29 15.92
C MET A 1 0.22 -21.41 16.25
N THR A 2 -0.68 -21.28 15.27
CA THR A 2 -2.11 -20.88 15.37
C THR A 2 -2.45 -19.60 16.12
N THR A 3 -2.58 -18.48 15.39
CA THR A 3 -3.79 -17.64 15.33
C THR A 3 -3.59 -16.49 14.35
N MET A 4 -4.68 -15.92 13.85
CA MET A 4 -4.76 -14.80 12.90
C MET A 4 -4.68 -15.16 11.41
N LYS A 5 -5.27 -16.31 11.10
CA LYS A 5 -6.08 -16.56 9.89
C LYS A 5 -7.38 -15.71 9.83
N ILE A 6 -7.54 -14.64 10.64
CA ILE A 6 -8.84 -13.97 10.84
C ILE A 6 -8.98 -12.62 10.11
N TRP A 7 -7.89 -11.92 9.77
CA TRP A 7 -8.01 -10.67 8.98
C TRP A 7 -8.26 -10.91 7.48
N ARG A 8 -8.44 -12.17 7.08
CA ARG A 8 -8.80 -12.56 5.70
C ARG A 8 -10.31 -12.58 5.45
N CYS A 9 -11.18 -12.29 6.43
CA CYS A 9 -12.62 -12.53 6.29
C CYS A 9 -13.51 -11.29 6.06
N SER A 10 -13.27 -10.12 6.66
CA SER A 10 -14.27 -9.02 6.55
C SER A 10 -14.01 -7.99 5.46
N GLU A 11 -12.76 -7.77 5.03
CA GLU A 11 -12.44 -6.77 3.98
C GLU A 11 -12.71 -7.30 2.55
N ILE A 12 -12.97 -8.60 2.42
CA ILE A 12 -13.22 -9.27 1.13
C ILE A 12 -14.70 -9.15 0.72
N GLN A 13 -15.63 -9.06 1.67
CA GLN A 13 -17.06 -9.18 1.40
C GLN A 13 -17.68 -7.90 0.79
N LYS A 14 -17.07 -6.72 0.97
CA LYS A 14 -17.57 -5.46 0.40
C LYS A 14 -17.11 -5.19 -1.05
N CYS A 15 -16.08 -5.90 -1.53
CA CYS A 15 -15.64 -5.82 -2.93
C CYS A 15 -16.35 -6.80 -3.87
N GLU A 16 -17.05 -7.81 -3.34
CA GLU A 16 -17.75 -8.81 -4.18
C GLU A 16 -19.01 -8.26 -4.85
N SER A 17 -19.77 -7.36 -4.22
CA SER A 17 -21.04 -6.86 -4.81
C SER A 17 -20.87 -5.96 -6.04
N ALA A 18 -19.71 -5.30 -6.21
CA ALA A 18 -19.45 -4.49 -7.40
C ALA A 18 -18.91 -5.31 -8.59
N ARG A 19 -18.48 -6.56 -8.36
CA ARG A 19 -17.78 -7.39 -9.36
C ARG A 19 -18.69 -8.34 -10.13
N VAL A 20 -19.91 -8.60 -9.63
CA VAL A 20 -20.84 -9.61 -10.18
C VAL A 20 -21.44 -9.22 -11.55
N ARG A 21 -21.36 -7.96 -12.00
CA ARG A 21 -22.02 -7.53 -13.25
C ARG A 21 -21.12 -7.37 -14.48
N ALA A 22 -19.82 -7.64 -14.39
CA ALA A 22 -18.87 -7.19 -15.43
C ALA A 22 -18.03 -8.27 -16.15
N ARG A 23 -18.10 -9.57 -15.82
CA ARG A 23 -17.24 -10.58 -16.48
C ARG A 23 -17.87 -11.97 -16.59
N GLU A 24 -19.02 -12.06 -17.22
CA GLU A 24 -19.35 -13.27 -17.99
C GLU A 24 -18.56 -13.18 -19.31
N GLY A 25 -17.43 -13.87 -19.39
CA GLY A 25 -16.60 -13.86 -20.61
C GLY A 25 -15.10 -13.91 -20.33
N ALA A 26 -14.63 -14.98 -19.70
CA ALA A 26 -13.27 -15.52 -19.89
C ALA A 26 -13.15 -16.79 -19.04
N SER A 27 -13.51 -17.90 -19.67
CA SER A 27 -13.24 -19.27 -19.26
C SER A 27 -11.80 -19.48 -18.79
N GLU A 28 -11.69 -20.13 -17.63
CA GLU A 28 -10.94 -21.38 -17.49
C GLU A 28 -9.41 -21.33 -17.68
N TRP A 29 -8.70 -21.04 -16.59
CA TRP A 29 -7.42 -21.69 -16.32
C TRP A 29 -7.54 -22.39 -14.97
N ARG A 30 -8.04 -23.62 -15.06
CA ARG A 30 -8.14 -24.59 -13.98
C ARG A 30 -6.71 -25.02 -13.64
N THR A 31 -6.31 -24.84 -12.39
CA THR A 31 -5.04 -25.30 -11.82
C THR A 31 -4.94 -26.82 -11.90
N GLY A 32 -4.15 -27.32 -12.84
CA GLY A 32 -3.69 -28.71 -12.92
C GLY A 32 -2.31 -28.86 -12.30
N HIS A 33 -2.14 -29.94 -11.53
CA HIS A 33 -0.89 -30.44 -11.00
C HIS A 33 0.24 -30.45 -12.05
N PHE A 34 1.38 -29.85 -11.72
CA PHE A 34 2.68 -30.25 -12.26
C PHE A 34 3.63 -30.50 -11.08
N GLY A 35 3.52 -31.71 -10.52
CA GLY A 35 4.69 -32.40 -10.00
C GLY A 35 5.21 -33.29 -11.11
N HIS A 36 6.47 -33.13 -11.51
CA HIS A 36 7.47 -34.19 -11.65
C HIS A 36 8.69 -33.72 -12.45
N CYS A 37 9.84 -34.16 -11.95
CA CYS A 37 11.07 -34.46 -12.67
C CYS A 37 11.94 -33.30 -13.17
N TRP A 38 12.87 -32.87 -12.33
CA TRP A 38 14.27 -32.78 -12.76
C TRP A 38 15.16 -33.49 -11.75
N SER A 39 15.41 -34.76 -12.03
CA SER A 39 16.64 -35.45 -11.65
C SER A 39 17.24 -35.99 -12.93
N MET A 40 18.38 -35.43 -13.36
CA MET A 40 19.52 -36.23 -13.76
C MET A 40 20.77 -35.35 -13.74
N ALA A 41 21.75 -35.75 -12.93
CA ALA A 41 23.06 -35.13 -12.84
C ALA A 41 23.92 -35.48 -14.07
N SER A 42 24.63 -34.51 -14.66
CA SER A 42 26.04 -34.61 -15.11
C SER A 42 26.51 -33.40 -15.92
N SER A 43 27.00 -32.36 -15.24
CA SER A 43 28.19 -31.55 -15.61
C SER A 43 28.42 -30.47 -14.54
N ASN A 44 28.80 -30.92 -13.34
CA ASN A 44 28.73 -30.17 -12.06
C ASN A 44 29.82 -29.09 -11.85
N MET A 45 30.41 -28.53 -12.92
CA MET A 45 31.41 -27.45 -12.80
C MET A 45 31.14 -26.23 -13.69
N GLU A 46 30.46 -26.37 -14.84
CA GLU A 46 30.11 -25.24 -15.71
C GLU A 46 28.77 -24.56 -15.32
N GLU A 47 27.82 -25.34 -14.79
CA GLU A 47 26.52 -24.81 -14.33
C GLU A 47 26.67 -23.86 -13.12
N ASP A 48 27.64 -24.12 -12.24
CA ASP A 48 27.90 -23.31 -11.05
C ASP A 48 28.53 -21.94 -11.41
N GLU A 49 29.38 -21.89 -12.44
CA GLU A 49 29.86 -20.62 -13.02
C GLU A 49 28.71 -19.84 -13.69
N SER A 50 27.85 -20.52 -14.45
CA SER A 50 26.70 -19.89 -15.08
C SER A 50 25.73 -19.31 -14.03
N LEU A 51 25.49 -20.02 -12.93
CA LEU A 51 24.64 -19.56 -11.83
C LEU A 51 25.25 -18.35 -11.12
N LYS A 52 26.57 -18.34 -10.88
CA LYS A 52 27.28 -17.17 -10.34
C LYS A 52 27.17 -15.98 -11.29
N GLY A 53 27.27 -16.20 -12.60
CA GLY A 53 27.05 -15.15 -13.61
C GLY A 53 25.64 -14.55 -13.53
N CYS A 54 24.61 -15.40 -13.39
CA CYS A 54 23.24 -14.95 -13.19
C CYS A 54 23.07 -14.13 -11.90
N GLU A 55 23.65 -14.58 -10.79
CA GLU A 55 23.58 -13.86 -9.52
C GLU A 55 24.25 -12.48 -9.61
N VAL A 56 25.45 -12.42 -10.19
CA VAL A 56 26.16 -11.15 -10.43
C VAL A 56 25.35 -10.22 -11.31
N TYR A 57 24.71 -10.72 -12.37
CA TYR A 57 23.86 -9.91 -13.25
C TYR A 57 22.65 -9.33 -12.48
N VAL A 58 21.99 -10.16 -11.68
CA VAL A 58 20.85 -9.76 -10.84
C VAL A 58 21.25 -8.68 -9.82
N GLN A 59 22.43 -8.83 -9.21
CA GLN A 59 22.96 -7.86 -8.26
C GLN A 59 23.37 -6.56 -8.97
N LYS A 60 24.11 -6.66 -10.07
CA LYS A 60 24.64 -5.53 -10.85
C LYS A 60 23.54 -4.63 -11.40
N HIS A 61 22.45 -5.23 -11.88
CA HIS A 61 21.30 -4.50 -12.43
C HIS A 61 20.17 -4.30 -11.41
N ASN A 62 20.40 -4.62 -10.13
CA ASN A 62 19.43 -4.49 -9.04
C ASN A 62 18.04 -5.11 -9.36
N ILE A 63 18.01 -6.19 -10.13
CA ILE A 63 16.77 -6.76 -10.70
C ILE A 63 15.79 -7.18 -9.60
N GLN A 64 16.30 -7.74 -8.49
CA GLN A 64 15.47 -8.09 -7.34
C GLN A 64 14.75 -6.88 -6.75
N GLN A 65 15.42 -5.73 -6.66
CA GLN A 65 14.84 -4.53 -6.05
C GLN A 65 13.77 -3.95 -6.98
N ILE A 66 14.07 -3.83 -8.27
CA ILE A 66 13.16 -3.35 -9.30
C ILE A 66 11.85 -4.16 -9.30
N LEU A 67 11.95 -5.50 -9.30
CA LEU A 67 10.78 -6.37 -9.28
C LEU A 67 9.99 -6.28 -7.97
N LYS A 68 10.68 -6.20 -6.81
CA LYS A 68 10.02 -6.01 -5.51
C LYS A 68 9.22 -4.72 -5.47
N GLU A 69 9.82 -3.60 -5.87
CA GLU A 69 9.15 -2.29 -5.89
C GLU A 69 7.99 -2.26 -6.88
N CYS A 70 8.13 -2.91 -8.03
CA CYS A 70 7.06 -3.07 -9.00
C CYS A 70 5.84 -3.79 -8.40
N ILE A 71 6.06 -4.91 -7.70
CA ILE A 71 5.00 -5.66 -7.02
C ILE A 71 4.33 -4.82 -5.93
N VAL A 72 5.12 -4.10 -5.13
CA VAL A 72 4.59 -3.19 -4.09
C VAL A 72 3.72 -2.10 -4.71
N SER A 73 4.21 -1.44 -5.76
CA SER A 73 3.50 -0.38 -6.47
C SER A 73 2.18 -0.87 -7.07
N LEU A 74 2.18 -2.07 -7.65
CA LEU A 74 0.96 -2.72 -8.18
C LEU A 74 -0.05 -3.01 -7.06
N CYS A 75 0.41 -3.49 -5.90
CA CYS A 75 -0.44 -3.76 -4.74
C CYS A 75 -1.04 -2.50 -4.12
N ILE A 76 -0.34 -1.35 -4.22
CA ILE A 76 -0.83 -0.06 -3.74
C ILE A 76 -1.85 0.52 -4.73
N ALA A 77 -1.49 0.58 -6.02
CA ALA A 77 -2.31 1.23 -7.05
C ALA A 77 -3.55 0.43 -7.45
N LYS A 78 -3.51 -0.91 -7.31
CA LYS A 78 -4.59 -1.85 -7.70
C LYS A 78 -5.28 -1.49 -9.03
N PRO A 79 -4.52 -1.32 -10.13
CA PRO A 79 -5.08 -0.89 -11.40
C PRO A 79 -5.98 -1.97 -12.03
N ASP A 80 -7.03 -1.56 -12.73
CA ASP A 80 -7.93 -2.48 -13.45
C ASP A 80 -7.21 -3.28 -14.57
N ARG A 81 -6.10 -2.73 -15.08
CA ARG A 81 -5.28 -3.34 -16.14
C ARG A 81 -3.82 -3.50 -15.68
N PRO A 82 -3.46 -4.60 -14.99
CA PRO A 82 -2.12 -4.79 -14.42
C PRO A 82 -1.01 -4.78 -15.48
N MET A 83 -1.23 -5.39 -16.65
CA MET A 83 -0.21 -5.43 -17.72
C MET A 83 0.11 -4.04 -18.29
N LYS A 84 -0.89 -3.15 -18.38
CA LYS A 84 -0.67 -1.77 -18.84
C LYS A 84 0.17 -0.99 -17.82
N PHE A 85 -0.16 -1.14 -16.54
CA PHE A 85 0.57 -0.52 -15.44
C PHE A 85 2.03 -0.97 -15.38
N LEU A 86 2.30 -2.27 -15.52
CA LEU A 86 3.67 -2.79 -15.51
C LEU A 86 4.51 -2.16 -16.62
N LYS A 87 3.98 -2.11 -17.84
CA LYS A 87 4.66 -1.45 -18.97
C LYS A 87 4.98 0.01 -18.65
N GLU A 88 3.98 0.78 -18.22
CA GLU A 88 4.15 2.21 -17.89
C GLU A 88 5.12 2.43 -16.71
N TYR A 89 5.13 1.53 -15.73
CA TYR A 89 6.02 1.60 -14.58
C TYR A 89 7.49 1.40 -14.98
N PHE A 90 7.79 0.38 -15.81
CA PHE A 90 9.15 0.18 -16.32
C PHE A 90 9.58 1.28 -17.29
N ASP A 91 8.69 1.74 -18.18
CA ASP A 91 8.96 2.90 -19.06
C ASP A 91 9.31 4.16 -18.24
N LYS A 92 8.71 4.31 -17.06
CA LYS A 92 9.01 5.42 -16.15
C LYS A 92 10.37 5.26 -15.47
N LEU A 93 10.69 4.05 -15.00
CA LEU A 93 11.99 3.75 -14.38
C LEU A 93 13.14 4.00 -15.36
N GLU A 94 13.02 3.57 -16.61
CA GLU A 94 14.03 3.83 -17.66
C GLU A 94 14.29 5.34 -17.85
N LYS A 95 13.23 6.16 -17.86
CA LYS A 95 13.36 7.62 -17.97
C LYS A 95 14.04 8.25 -16.76
N GLU A 96 13.78 7.74 -15.55
CA GLU A 96 14.41 8.22 -14.32
C GLU A 96 15.88 7.83 -14.26
N GLU A 97 16.25 6.65 -14.75
CA GLU A 97 17.63 6.20 -14.90
C GLU A 97 18.41 7.08 -15.89
N CYS A 98 17.86 7.37 -17.08
CA CYS A 98 18.49 8.29 -18.04
C CYS A 98 18.76 9.68 -17.46
N LYS A 99 17.82 10.23 -16.67
CA LYS A 99 17.99 11.54 -16.03
C LYS A 99 19.11 11.54 -15.00
N GLN A 100 19.22 10.47 -14.21
CA GLN A 100 20.28 10.33 -13.20
C GLN A 100 21.67 10.23 -13.85
N ILE A 101 21.78 9.52 -14.97
CA ILE A 101 23.03 9.42 -15.73
C ILE A 101 23.43 10.79 -16.29
N LEU A 102 22.49 11.52 -16.90
CA LEU A 102 22.73 12.87 -17.45
C LEU A 102 23.09 13.88 -16.34
N ALA A 103 22.48 13.79 -15.16
CA ALA A 103 22.80 14.65 -14.02
C ALA A 103 24.23 14.41 -13.50
N ARG A 104 24.68 13.14 -13.45
CA ARG A 104 26.05 12.77 -13.07
C ARG A 104 27.11 13.27 -14.06
N GLN A 105 26.79 13.33 -15.35
CA GLN A 105 27.72 13.82 -16.37
C GLN A 105 27.88 15.35 -16.33
N LYS A 106 26.86 16.09 -15.86
CA LYS A 106 26.88 17.55 -15.78
C LYS A 106 27.67 18.10 -14.58
N SER A 107 28.03 17.26 -13.61
CA SER A 107 28.79 17.65 -12.41
C SER A 107 30.29 17.38 -12.48
N ASN A 108 30.83 16.94 -13.62
CA ASN A 108 32.23 16.50 -13.73
C ASN A 108 33.20 17.52 -14.38
N SER A 109 32.90 18.82 -14.28
CA SER A 109 33.68 19.91 -14.90
C SER A 109 33.82 21.16 -14.02
N GLN A 110 34.21 21.02 -12.75
CA GLN A 110 34.80 22.13 -11.99
C GLN A 110 35.65 21.58 -10.83
N SER A 111 36.95 21.87 -10.86
CA SER A 111 37.98 21.46 -9.90
C SER A 111 38.10 22.42 -8.71
N ASP A 112 38.25 21.81 -7.52
CA ASP A 112 39.13 22.13 -6.38
C ASP A 112 39.09 23.53 -5.70
N SER A 113 38.64 23.56 -4.44
CA SER A 113 39.12 24.46 -3.36
C SER A 113 38.55 24.03 -2.00
N HIS A 114 39.45 23.84 -1.03
CA HIS A 114 39.25 23.47 0.38
C HIS A 114 38.64 24.62 1.20
N ASP A 115 37.60 24.35 2.02
CA ASP A 115 37.46 24.92 3.38
C ASP A 115 36.43 24.13 4.22
N ASP A 116 36.74 23.96 5.49
CA ASP A 116 35.92 23.35 6.53
C ASP A 116 34.55 24.03 6.68
N GLU A 117 33.44 23.30 6.47
CA GLU A 117 32.21 23.61 7.20
C GLU A 117 31.34 22.38 7.43
N ILE A 118 31.01 22.19 8.70
CA ILE A 118 30.18 21.10 9.21
C ILE A 118 28.77 21.24 8.62
N SER A 119 28.38 20.36 7.71
CA SER A 119 26.95 20.22 7.39
C SER A 119 26.36 19.24 8.42
N PRO A 120 25.44 19.67 9.31
CA PRO A 120 24.68 18.73 10.11
C PRO A 120 24.01 17.75 9.16
N PRO A 121 23.96 16.44 9.47
CA PRO A 121 23.18 15.52 8.67
C PRO A 121 21.73 16.05 8.61
N PRO A 122 21.09 16.04 7.42
CA PRO A 122 19.70 16.43 7.32
C PRO A 122 18.89 15.62 8.34
N PRO A 123 17.89 16.21 9.03
CA PRO A 123 17.08 15.48 9.98
C PRO A 123 16.34 14.38 9.22
N ASN A 124 16.93 13.19 9.18
CA ASN A 124 16.27 11.98 8.75
C ASN A 124 14.98 11.93 9.56
N PRO A 125 13.79 11.91 8.94
CA PRO A 125 12.57 11.65 9.68
C PRO A 125 12.78 10.27 10.28
N VAL A 126 13.12 10.27 11.58
CA VAL A 126 13.51 9.09 12.34
C VAL A 126 12.56 7.99 11.92
N VAL A 127 13.10 6.93 11.31
CA VAL A 127 12.32 5.74 10.96
C VAL A 127 11.80 5.24 12.30
N LYS A 128 10.63 5.71 12.71
CA LYS A 128 10.05 5.39 14.00
C LYS A 128 9.84 3.90 13.93
N ALA A 129 10.69 3.14 14.62
CA ALA A 129 10.54 1.72 14.79
C ALA A 129 9.06 1.47 15.10
N ARG A 130 8.45 0.49 14.44
CA ARG A 130 7.00 0.25 14.52
C ARG A 130 6.63 0.02 15.99
N HIS A 131 6.05 1.04 16.63
CA HIS A 131 5.64 0.95 18.03
C HIS A 131 4.41 0.05 18.14
N ARG A 132 4.35 -0.76 19.21
CA ARG A 132 3.11 -1.46 19.56
C ARG A 132 2.05 -0.40 19.86
N ARG A 133 0.86 -0.57 19.29
CA ARG A 133 -0.27 0.33 19.55
C ARG A 133 -0.93 -0.09 20.87
N GLY A 134 -1.15 0.86 21.78
CA GLY A 134 -2.02 0.66 22.94
C GLY A 134 -3.49 0.66 22.53
N GLY A 135 -4.32 -0.08 23.26
CA GLY A 135 -5.78 0.02 23.14
C GLY A 135 -6.29 1.30 23.81
N VAL A 136 -7.49 1.74 23.43
CA VAL A 136 -8.22 2.85 24.06
C VAL A 136 -9.57 2.33 24.50
N SER A 137 -9.97 2.67 25.73
CA SER A 137 -11.27 2.30 26.29
C SER A 137 -12.04 3.56 26.66
N ALA A 138 -13.34 3.57 26.38
CA ALA A 138 -14.28 4.58 26.85
C ALA A 138 -14.86 4.21 28.23
N GLU A 139 -15.65 5.10 28.81
CA GLU A 139 -16.43 4.83 30.01
C GLU A 139 -17.56 3.82 29.74
N VAL A 140 -18.00 3.16 30.80
CA VAL A 140 -19.12 2.21 30.76
C VAL A 140 -20.40 2.99 31.04
N TYR A 141 -21.34 2.98 30.10
CA TYR A 141 -22.69 3.49 30.31
C TYR A 141 -23.58 2.37 30.86
N THR A 142 -24.37 2.67 31.89
CA THR A 142 -25.41 1.76 32.40
C THR A 142 -26.78 2.08 31.80
N GLU A 143 -27.76 1.18 31.95
CA GLU A 143 -29.14 1.44 31.53
C GLU A 143 -29.77 2.65 32.25
N GLU A 144 -29.39 2.90 33.50
CA GLU A 144 -29.87 4.05 34.27
C GLU A 144 -29.30 5.37 33.72
N ASP A 145 -28.07 5.38 33.22
CA ASP A 145 -27.45 6.56 32.60
C ASP A 145 -28.22 6.98 31.34
N ALA A 146 -28.62 6.00 30.52
CA ALA A 146 -29.36 6.26 29.28
C ALA A 146 -30.77 6.83 29.57
N VAL A 147 -31.45 6.29 30.58
CA VAL A 147 -32.81 6.71 30.94
C VAL A 147 -32.83 8.06 31.67
N SER A 148 -31.83 8.33 32.50
CA SER A 148 -31.72 9.59 33.25
C SER A 148 -31.20 10.76 32.39
N TYR A 149 -30.69 10.49 31.18
CA TYR A 149 -30.14 11.51 30.30
C TYR A 149 -31.21 12.49 29.79
N VAL A 150 -31.04 13.77 30.16
CA VAL A 150 -31.86 14.87 29.64
C VAL A 150 -31.17 15.48 28.42
N ARG A 151 -31.74 15.26 27.23
CA ARG A 151 -31.19 15.77 25.96
C ARG A 151 -31.14 17.29 25.96
N LYS A 152 -29.94 17.85 25.80
CA LYS A 152 -29.73 19.29 25.72
C LYS A 152 -30.22 19.85 24.39
N VAL A 153 -31.27 20.66 24.41
CA VAL A 153 -31.80 21.35 23.21
C VAL A 153 -31.15 22.72 23.09
N ILE A 154 -30.47 22.95 21.96
CA ILE A 154 -29.90 24.25 21.60
C ILE A 154 -30.62 24.74 20.35
N PRO A 155 -31.37 25.86 20.41
CA PRO A 155 -32.10 26.38 19.25
C PRO A 155 -31.12 26.76 18.14
N LYS A 156 -31.40 26.30 16.92
CA LYS A 156 -30.60 26.56 15.72
C LYS A 156 -31.50 26.96 14.57
N ASP A 157 -31.05 27.91 13.77
CA ASP A 157 -31.73 28.30 12.54
C ASP A 157 -31.70 27.17 11.51
N TYR A 158 -32.71 27.15 10.63
CA TYR A 158 -32.81 26.18 9.55
C TYR A 158 -31.55 26.15 8.66
N LYS A 159 -31.03 27.32 8.28
CA LYS A 159 -29.80 27.44 7.48
C LYS A 159 -28.61 26.76 8.15
N THR A 160 -28.49 26.96 9.46
CA THR A 160 -27.43 26.35 10.28
C THR A 160 -27.62 24.84 10.39
N MET A 161 -28.85 24.37 10.64
CA MET A 161 -29.14 22.93 10.68
C MET A 161 -28.82 22.23 9.36
N THR A 162 -29.20 22.80 8.23
CA THR A 162 -28.89 22.24 6.90
C THR A 162 -27.39 22.20 6.64
N ALA A 163 -26.67 23.27 6.98
CA ALA A 163 -25.22 23.33 6.81
C ALA A 163 -24.50 22.27 7.66
N LEU A 164 -24.91 22.11 8.92
CA LEU A 164 -24.36 21.10 9.82
C LEU A 164 -24.67 19.68 9.33
N ALA A 165 -25.91 19.41 8.94
CA ALA A 165 -26.30 18.11 8.40
C ALA A 165 -25.47 17.74 7.16
N LYS A 166 -25.22 18.70 6.26
CA LYS A 166 -24.37 18.51 5.09
C LYS A 166 -22.91 18.24 5.50
N ALA A 167 -22.38 18.98 6.47
CA ALA A 167 -21.00 18.83 6.93
C ALA A 167 -20.72 17.45 7.53
N ILE A 168 -21.66 16.89 8.31
CA ILE A 168 -21.50 15.59 8.97
C ILE A 168 -21.99 14.40 8.13
N SER A 169 -22.62 14.63 6.97
CA SER A 169 -23.23 13.57 6.13
C SER A 169 -22.29 12.43 5.73
N LYS A 170 -20.99 12.72 5.59
CA LYS A 170 -19.95 11.74 5.24
C LYS A 170 -19.16 11.21 6.44
N ASN A 171 -19.44 11.72 7.64
CA ASN A 171 -18.76 11.27 8.85
C ASN A 171 -19.32 9.90 9.29
N VAL A 172 -18.44 8.93 9.51
CA VAL A 172 -18.81 7.55 9.87
C VAL A 172 -19.68 7.48 11.14
N LEU A 173 -19.49 8.41 12.08
CA LEU A 173 -20.25 8.46 13.33
C LEU A 173 -21.71 8.89 13.13
N PHE A 174 -22.04 9.52 12.00
CA PHE A 174 -23.37 10.07 11.71
C PHE A 174 -24.02 9.46 10.46
N ALA A 175 -23.31 8.59 9.72
CA ALA A 175 -23.77 8.04 8.45
C ALA A 175 -24.98 7.10 8.58
N HIS A 176 -25.16 6.50 9.76
CA HIS A 176 -26.15 5.46 10.00
C HIS A 176 -27.22 5.82 11.04
N LEU A 177 -27.19 7.06 11.55
CA LEU A 177 -28.23 7.56 12.46
C LEU A 177 -29.52 7.84 11.69
N ASP A 178 -30.66 7.57 12.32
CA ASP A 178 -31.96 7.95 11.76
C ASP A 178 -32.21 9.46 11.89
N ASP A 179 -33.34 9.95 11.38
CA ASP A 179 -33.67 11.37 11.42
C ASP A 179 -33.98 11.89 12.83
N ASN A 180 -34.33 11.02 13.77
CA ASN A 180 -34.65 11.39 15.15
C ASN A 180 -33.36 11.54 15.98
N GLU A 181 -32.42 10.62 15.84
CA GLU A 181 -31.09 10.65 16.47
C GLU A 181 -30.21 11.79 15.94
N ARG A 182 -30.46 12.24 14.71
CA ARG A 182 -29.69 13.31 14.04
C ARG A 182 -30.13 14.73 14.48
N ARG A 183 -31.30 14.89 15.09
CA ARG A 183 -31.92 16.20 15.41
C ARG A 183 -31.85 16.56 16.89
#